data_AF-A0A3D3JXQ9-F1
#
_entry.id   AF-A0A3D3JXQ9-F1
#
_cell.length_a   1.000
_cell.length_b   1.000
_cell.length_c   1.000
_cell.angle_alpha   90.00
_cell.angle_beta   90.00
_cell.angle_gamma   90.00
#
_symmetry.space_group_name_H-M   'P 1'
#
loop_
_entity.id
_entity.type
_entity.pdbx_description
1 polymer ?
#
loop_
_entity_poly.entity_id
_entity_poly.type
_entity_poly.pdbx_seq_one_letter_code
_entity_poly.pdbx_strand_id
1 'polypeptide(L)'
;LNEAASKLDLPVNVASEVDIRVTAKTESPGGIITKVSDIVTFKVTPYQPAYKDFYLVGGGTAVGWNAGGAQLLKNTQNLAEIYTYLENNGEFRFLGQQDWNPINYSLNTPGIKDAYKFFKTWSSNLTIGGGDENIKFTGDSGMYKITIDQNTKSITVTASPIPTIPAELYLVGSINNWNAGTAFTMDLVGDGVFEYTIAIPDGAEFKFIGQQSWGPLEWANIHSSGNSGFLGPKGDNDNIKFNGGGATYKITANVKLGTYKITPQ
;
A
#
# COMPACT_ATOMS: atom_id res chain seq x y z
N LEU A 1 -4.65 -12.26 -22.51
CA LEU A 1 -3.32 -12.53 -23.11
C LEU A 1 -2.21 -11.78 -22.37
N ASN A 2 -2.23 -10.44 -22.28
CA ASN A 2 -1.18 -9.68 -21.58
C ASN A 2 -0.97 -10.12 -20.11
N GLU A 3 -2.04 -10.35 -19.36
CA GLU A 3 -1.97 -10.87 -17.97
C GLU A 3 -1.40 -12.29 -17.88
N ALA A 4 -1.65 -13.14 -18.89
CA ALA A 4 -1.06 -14.47 -18.95
C ALA A 4 0.43 -14.38 -19.31
N ALA A 5 0.79 -13.48 -20.24
CA ALA A 5 2.16 -13.22 -20.65
C ALA A 5 3.01 -12.59 -19.53
N SER A 6 2.41 -11.73 -18.69
CA SER A 6 3.09 -11.12 -17.54
C SER A 6 3.44 -12.11 -16.43
N LYS A 7 2.86 -13.33 -16.44
CA LYS A 7 3.19 -14.41 -15.50
C LYS A 7 4.34 -15.30 -16.01
N LEU A 8 4.87 -15.04 -17.21
CA LEU A 8 5.91 -15.84 -17.87
C LEU A 8 7.31 -15.18 -17.82
N ASP A 9 7.50 -14.18 -16.95
CA ASP A 9 8.76 -13.41 -16.80
C ASP A 9 9.35 -12.88 -18.13
N LEU A 10 8.48 -12.60 -19.10
CA LEU A 10 8.88 -12.10 -20.40
C LEU A 10 9.29 -10.63 -20.33
N PRO A 11 10.31 -10.20 -21.09
CA PRO A 11 10.71 -8.80 -21.14
C PRO A 11 9.56 -7.91 -21.67
N VAL A 12 9.26 -6.86 -20.91
CA VAL A 12 8.23 -5.88 -21.24
C VAL A 12 8.59 -5.12 -22.51
N ASN A 13 7.59 -4.87 -23.36
CA ASN A 13 7.71 -4.18 -24.65
C ASN A 13 8.69 -4.85 -25.62
N VAL A 14 9.01 -6.13 -25.38
CA VAL A 14 9.87 -6.94 -26.24
C VAL A 14 9.06 -8.13 -26.74
N ALA A 15 9.05 -8.31 -28.06
CA ALA A 15 8.43 -9.47 -28.67
C ALA A 15 9.17 -10.74 -28.22
N SER A 16 8.45 -11.64 -27.55
CA SER A 16 8.96 -12.89 -27.01
C SER A 16 8.16 -14.06 -27.57
N GLU A 17 8.83 -15.18 -27.83
CA GLU A 17 8.18 -16.40 -28.31
C GLU A 17 7.55 -17.16 -27.15
N VAL A 18 6.30 -17.60 -27.35
CA VAL A 18 5.53 -18.40 -26.40
C VAL A 18 4.97 -19.62 -27.10
N ASP A 19 5.24 -20.78 -26.51
CA ASP A 19 4.72 -22.07 -26.97
C ASP A 19 3.38 -22.37 -26.29
N ILE A 20 2.36 -22.66 -27.10
CA ILE A 20 1.07 -23.18 -26.62
C ILE A 20 0.88 -24.59 -27.14
N ARG A 21 0.34 -25.45 -26.27
CA ARG A 21 -0.27 -26.73 -26.63
C ARG A 21 -1.58 -26.90 -25.87
N VAL A 22 -2.50 -27.65 -26.46
CA VAL A 22 -3.80 -27.96 -25.86
C VAL A 22 -3.83 -29.45 -25.50
N THR A 23 -4.14 -29.75 -24.24
CA THR A 23 -4.44 -31.11 -23.80
C THR A 23 -5.94 -31.28 -23.65
N ALA A 24 -6.55 -32.15 -24.44
CA ALA A 24 -7.94 -32.54 -24.32
C ALA A 24 -8.05 -33.89 -23.63
N LYS A 25 -8.91 -33.99 -22.61
CA LYS A 25 -9.19 -35.23 -21.87
C LYS A 25 -10.68 -35.55 -21.99
N THR A 26 -11.01 -36.78 -22.34
CA THR A 26 -12.38 -37.30 -22.36
C THR A 26 -12.46 -38.54 -21.49
N GLU A 27 -13.38 -38.54 -20.52
CA GLU A 27 -13.61 -39.68 -19.64
C GLU A 27 -14.94 -40.37 -19.97
N SER A 28 -14.92 -41.69 -19.94
CA SER A 28 -16.09 -42.54 -20.18
C SER A 28 -16.00 -43.82 -19.33
N PRO A 29 -17.06 -44.63 -19.24
CA PRO A 29 -17.01 -45.93 -18.56
C PRO A 29 -15.94 -46.88 -19.13
N GLY A 30 -15.56 -46.70 -20.40
CA GLY A 30 -14.49 -47.46 -21.06
C GLY A 30 -13.07 -46.95 -20.78
N GLY A 31 -12.93 -45.93 -19.92
CA GLY A 31 -11.65 -45.34 -19.55
C GLY A 31 -11.48 -43.91 -20.02
N ILE A 32 -10.23 -43.44 -19.91
CA ILE A 32 -9.84 -42.05 -20.13
C ILE A 32 -9.00 -41.97 -21.41
N ILE A 33 -9.38 -41.06 -22.32
CA ILE A 33 -8.58 -40.71 -23.49
C ILE A 33 -8.02 -39.31 -23.28
N THR A 34 -6.71 -39.17 -23.45
CA THR A 34 -6.02 -37.87 -23.45
C THR A 34 -5.34 -37.67 -24.79
N LYS A 35 -5.61 -36.55 -25.46
CA LYS A 35 -4.87 -36.10 -26.64
C LYS A 35 -4.19 -34.78 -26.35
N VAL A 36 -2.95 -34.66 -26.82
CA VAL A 36 -2.16 -33.43 -26.74
C VAL A 36 -1.96 -32.93 -28.17
N SER A 37 -2.22 -31.65 -28.43
CA SER A 37 -1.94 -31.03 -29.73
C SER A 37 -0.43 -30.89 -29.95
N ASP A 38 -0.05 -30.64 -31.21
CA ASP A 38 1.27 -30.11 -31.52
C ASP A 38 1.48 -28.75 -30.84
N ILE A 39 2.74 -28.37 -30.67
CA ILE A 39 3.12 -27.05 -30.17
C ILE A 39 2.93 -26.02 -31.29
N VAL A 40 2.31 -24.90 -30.93
CA VAL A 40 2.25 -23.71 -31.77
C VAL A 40 3.00 -22.58 -31.06
N THR A 41 4.03 -22.06 -31.72
CA THR A 41 4.79 -20.89 -31.26
C THR A 41 4.20 -19.63 -31.86
N PHE A 42 3.96 -18.62 -31.02
CA PHE A 42 3.60 -17.28 -31.48
C PHE A 42 4.40 -16.24 -30.70
N LYS A 43 4.50 -15.04 -31.28
CA LYS A 43 5.14 -13.91 -30.60
C LYS A 43 4.10 -13.14 -29.81
N VAL A 44 4.37 -12.94 -28.53
CA VAL A 44 3.63 -12.00 -27.67
C VAL A 44 4.56 -10.85 -27.33
N THR A 45 4.04 -9.62 -27.35
CA THR A 45 4.74 -8.46 -26.80
C THR A 45 3.98 -8.05 -25.55
N PRO A 46 4.42 -8.47 -24.34
CA PRO A 46 3.78 -8.04 -23.12
C PRO A 46 4.00 -6.54 -22.97
N TYR A 47 2.96 -5.79 -22.64
CA TYR A 47 3.10 -4.40 -22.22
C TYR A 47 2.94 -4.31 -20.71
N GLN A 48 3.72 -3.45 -20.08
CA GLN A 48 3.46 -3.05 -18.70
C GLN A 48 2.38 -1.97 -18.76
N PRO A 49 1.20 -2.17 -18.15
CA PRO A 49 0.25 -1.09 -18.00
C PRO A 49 0.95 0.06 -17.26
N ALA A 50 0.76 1.30 -17.70
CA ALA A 50 1.11 2.44 -16.87
C ALA A 50 0.22 2.38 -15.61
N TYR A 51 0.80 1.91 -14.52
CA TYR A 51 0.11 1.85 -13.24
C TYR A 51 -0.23 3.27 -12.78
N LYS A 52 -1.42 3.40 -12.23
CA LYS A 52 -2.01 4.66 -11.79
C LYS A 52 -1.58 4.94 -10.37
N ASP A 53 -1.30 6.21 -10.10
CA ASP A 53 -1.26 6.70 -8.73
C ASP A 53 -2.68 6.84 -8.17
N PHE A 54 -2.80 6.55 -6.89
CA PHE A 54 -4.03 6.72 -6.12
C PHE A 54 -3.71 7.61 -4.94
N TYR A 55 -4.39 8.75 -4.88
CA TYR A 55 -4.28 9.70 -3.78
C TYR A 55 -5.58 9.66 -2.98
N LEU A 56 -5.53 9.13 -1.77
CA LEU A 56 -6.66 9.06 -0.86
C LEU A 56 -7.01 10.47 -0.35
N VAL A 57 -8.29 10.83 -0.42
CA VAL A 57 -8.84 12.09 0.10
C VAL A 57 -10.24 11.84 0.66
N GLY A 58 -10.60 12.49 1.76
CA GLY A 58 -11.91 12.29 2.36
C GLY A 58 -12.01 12.76 3.79
N GLY A 59 -13.19 13.23 4.19
CA GLY A 59 -13.48 13.59 5.59
C GLY A 59 -13.27 12.42 6.56
N GLY A 60 -13.47 11.18 6.09
CA GLY A 60 -13.22 9.96 6.86
C GLY A 60 -11.78 9.48 6.89
N THR A 61 -10.82 10.27 6.39
CA THR A 61 -9.42 9.87 6.22
C THR A 61 -8.52 10.79 7.04
N ALA A 62 -7.28 10.36 7.26
CA ALA A 62 -6.28 11.15 7.95
C ALA A 62 -5.94 12.52 7.30
N VAL A 63 -6.29 12.75 6.03
CA VAL A 63 -6.01 14.01 5.31
C VAL A 63 -7.22 14.92 5.14
N GLY A 64 -8.43 14.46 5.50
CA GLY A 64 -9.66 15.24 5.29
C GLY A 64 -9.95 15.52 3.81
N TRP A 65 -10.83 16.50 3.55
CA TRP A 65 -11.14 17.01 2.20
C TRP A 65 -10.09 18.00 1.69
N ASN A 66 -8.81 17.60 1.70
CA ASN A 66 -7.69 18.38 1.21
C ASN A 66 -7.04 17.71 -0.01
N ALA A 67 -7.45 18.10 -1.23
CA ALA A 67 -6.90 17.53 -2.46
C ALA A 67 -5.39 17.81 -2.65
N GLY A 68 -4.92 19.02 -2.31
CA GLY A 68 -3.50 19.36 -2.40
C GLY A 68 -2.62 18.57 -1.42
N GLY A 69 -3.21 18.09 -0.33
CA GLY A 69 -2.57 17.20 0.65
C GLY A 69 -2.99 15.74 0.53
N ALA A 70 -3.64 15.32 -0.56
CA ALA A 70 -4.16 13.97 -0.69
C ALA A 70 -3.04 12.93 -0.56
N GLN A 71 -3.34 11.83 0.13
CA GLN A 71 -2.36 10.86 0.58
C GLN A 71 -2.07 9.83 -0.52
N LEU A 72 -0.87 9.88 -1.10
CA LEU A 72 -0.42 8.90 -2.08
C LEU A 72 -0.31 7.50 -1.46
N LEU A 73 -0.80 6.48 -2.16
CA LEU A 73 -0.57 5.07 -1.85
C LEU A 73 0.78 4.59 -2.43
N LYS A 74 1.44 3.66 -1.74
CA LYS A 74 2.66 3.02 -2.25
C LYS A 74 2.33 2.15 -3.45
N ASN A 75 2.82 2.54 -4.63
CA ASN A 75 2.72 1.73 -5.83
C ASN A 75 3.85 0.70 -5.92
N THR A 76 3.48 -0.57 -6.07
CA THR A 76 4.39 -1.69 -6.32
C THR A 76 3.82 -2.53 -7.45
N GLN A 77 4.30 -2.29 -8.67
CA GLN A 77 3.70 -2.89 -9.87
C GLN A 77 2.17 -2.68 -9.88
N ASN A 78 1.37 -3.76 -9.95
CA ASN A 78 -0.09 -3.68 -10.02
C ASN A 78 -0.80 -3.37 -8.70
N LEU A 79 -0.08 -3.27 -7.60
CA LEU A 79 -0.66 -3.00 -6.29
C LEU A 79 -0.40 -1.55 -5.86
N ALA A 80 -1.44 -0.86 -5.42
CA ALA A 80 -1.31 0.38 -4.66
C ALA A 80 -1.79 0.11 -3.22
N GLU A 81 -0.98 0.41 -2.21
CA GLU A 81 -1.30 0.07 -0.82
C GLU A 81 -0.89 1.13 0.18
N ILE A 82 -1.58 1.18 1.33
CA ILE A 82 -1.18 2.00 2.47
C ILE A 82 -1.83 1.48 3.75
N TYR A 83 -1.14 1.64 4.88
CA TYR A 83 -1.77 1.62 6.20
C TYR A 83 -2.17 3.04 6.57
N THR A 84 -3.44 3.29 6.90
CA THR A 84 -3.94 4.63 7.21
C THR A 84 -5.12 4.58 8.15
N TYR A 85 -5.40 5.68 8.83
CA TYR A 85 -6.57 5.81 9.68
C TYR A 85 -7.84 6.07 8.84
N LEU A 86 -8.89 5.31 9.13
CA LEU A 86 -10.24 5.52 8.61
C LEU A 86 -11.22 5.72 9.76
N GLU A 87 -12.14 6.65 9.61
CA GLU A 87 -13.20 6.94 10.56
C GLU A 87 -14.50 6.23 10.17
N ASN A 88 -15.18 5.60 11.15
CA ASN A 88 -16.49 4.98 10.97
C ASN A 88 -17.47 5.97 10.35
N ASN A 89 -18.23 5.51 9.35
CA ASN A 89 -19.13 6.32 8.54
C ASN A 89 -18.46 7.45 7.74
N GLY A 90 -17.14 7.55 7.78
CA GLY A 90 -16.37 8.53 7.05
C GLY A 90 -16.39 8.28 5.54
N GLU A 91 -16.40 9.37 4.78
CA GLU A 91 -16.39 9.32 3.31
C GLU A 91 -15.02 9.65 2.75
N PHE A 92 -14.70 9.01 1.63
CA PHE A 92 -13.47 9.21 0.88
C PHE A 92 -13.61 8.85 -0.60
N ARG A 93 -12.62 9.23 -1.39
CA ARG A 93 -12.41 8.75 -2.76
C ARG A 93 -10.91 8.76 -3.05
N PHE A 94 -10.54 8.32 -4.25
CA PHE A 94 -9.17 8.47 -4.72
C PHE A 94 -9.11 9.46 -5.87
N LEU A 95 -8.08 10.30 -5.86
CA LEU A 95 -7.72 11.18 -6.96
C LEU A 95 -6.58 10.52 -7.76
N GLY A 96 -6.44 10.89 -9.03
CA GLY A 96 -5.25 10.54 -9.83
C GLY A 96 -4.08 11.51 -9.66
N GLN A 97 -4.27 12.57 -8.87
CA GLN A 97 -3.33 13.67 -8.64
C GLN A 97 -3.66 14.36 -7.30
N GLN A 98 -2.76 15.19 -6.78
CA GLN A 98 -3.03 16.07 -5.61
C GLN A 98 -3.83 17.32 -6.00
N ASP A 99 -4.93 17.11 -6.72
CA ASP A 99 -5.89 18.13 -7.14
C ASP A 99 -7.23 17.43 -7.44
N TRP A 100 -8.34 18.15 -7.31
CA TRP A 100 -9.69 17.61 -7.52
C TRP A 100 -9.92 17.11 -8.94
N ASN A 101 -9.20 17.64 -9.92
CA ASN A 101 -9.39 17.35 -11.33
C ASN A 101 -8.04 17.08 -12.02
N PRO A 102 -8.02 16.33 -13.14
CA PRO A 102 -9.19 15.79 -13.84
C PRO A 102 -9.61 14.38 -13.41
N ILE A 103 -8.78 13.63 -12.70
CA ILE A 103 -8.99 12.19 -12.50
C ILE A 103 -9.45 11.89 -11.07
N ASN A 104 -10.54 11.14 -10.97
CA ASN A 104 -11.12 10.63 -9.72
C ASN A 104 -11.49 9.15 -9.90
N TYR A 105 -11.48 8.40 -8.79
CA TYR A 105 -11.80 6.97 -8.75
C TYR A 105 -12.74 6.66 -7.57
N SER A 106 -13.82 5.97 -7.89
CA SER A 106 -14.89 5.54 -6.96
C SER A 106 -15.46 4.19 -7.40
N LEU A 107 -16.48 3.70 -6.69
CA LEU A 107 -17.09 2.39 -6.94
C LEU A 107 -17.79 2.34 -8.30
N ASN A 108 -17.64 1.24 -9.02
CA ASN A 108 -18.35 0.99 -10.27
C ASN A 108 -19.76 0.43 -9.99
N THR A 109 -20.67 1.29 -9.54
CA THR A 109 -22.04 0.93 -9.15
C THR A 109 -23.05 2.02 -9.57
N PRO A 110 -24.35 1.73 -9.76
CA PRO A 110 -25.36 2.76 -9.96
C PRO A 110 -25.34 3.83 -8.85
N GLY A 111 -25.57 5.08 -9.23
CA GLY A 111 -25.49 6.22 -8.32
C GLY A 111 -24.14 6.94 -8.31
N ILE A 112 -23.07 6.33 -8.83
CA ILE A 112 -21.78 7.00 -9.04
C ILE A 112 -21.71 7.63 -10.44
N LYS A 113 -21.08 8.80 -10.55
CA LYS A 113 -20.75 9.50 -11.80
C LYS A 113 -19.88 8.63 -12.69
N ASP A 114 -20.28 8.46 -13.95
CA ASP A 114 -19.62 7.51 -14.87
C ASP A 114 -18.12 7.75 -15.04
N ALA A 115 -17.68 9.01 -15.05
CA ALA A 115 -16.26 9.37 -15.16
C ALA A 115 -15.40 8.89 -13.99
N TYR A 116 -16.00 8.58 -12.83
CA TYR A 116 -15.28 8.20 -11.61
C TYR A 116 -15.32 6.69 -11.36
N LYS A 117 -16.17 5.94 -12.07
CA LYS A 117 -16.30 4.50 -11.88
C LYS A 117 -15.00 3.77 -12.21
N PHE A 118 -14.37 3.20 -11.19
CA PHE A 118 -13.11 2.46 -11.34
C PHE A 118 -13.16 1.08 -10.71
N PHE A 119 -13.53 1.00 -9.42
CA PHE A 119 -13.45 -0.25 -8.67
C PHE A 119 -14.59 -1.19 -9.03
N LYS A 120 -14.26 -2.35 -9.62
CA LYS A 120 -15.24 -3.38 -10.00
C LYS A 120 -15.69 -4.25 -8.83
N THR A 121 -14.80 -4.45 -7.85
CA THR A 121 -15.07 -5.19 -6.62
C THR A 121 -14.49 -4.45 -5.43
N TRP A 122 -15.13 -4.57 -4.27
CA TRP A 122 -14.73 -3.89 -3.06
C TRP A 122 -15.09 -4.70 -1.81
N SER A 123 -14.38 -4.47 -0.70
CA SER A 123 -14.69 -5.08 0.60
C SER A 123 -16.09 -4.70 1.11
N SER A 124 -16.69 -5.56 1.94
CA SER A 124 -18.04 -5.39 2.49
C SER A 124 -18.19 -4.19 3.45
N ASN A 125 -17.07 -3.66 3.95
CA ASN A 125 -17.00 -2.45 4.76
C ASN A 125 -16.94 -1.16 3.91
N LEU A 126 -17.25 -1.24 2.61
CA LEU A 126 -17.35 -0.10 1.70
C LEU A 126 -18.71 -0.07 1.02
N THR A 127 -19.33 1.10 1.02
CA THR A 127 -20.59 1.39 0.31
C THR A 127 -20.48 2.67 -0.49
N ILE A 128 -21.51 3.00 -1.26
CA ILE A 128 -21.66 4.36 -1.80
C ILE A 128 -21.79 5.35 -0.64
N GLY A 129 -21.10 6.50 -0.75
CA GLY A 129 -21.24 7.63 0.17
C GLY A 129 -22.29 8.63 -0.27
N GLY A 130 -22.27 9.83 0.32
CA GLY A 130 -23.10 10.95 -0.09
C GLY A 130 -22.78 11.43 -1.49
N GLY A 131 -23.82 11.81 -2.22
CA GLY A 131 -23.72 12.26 -3.62
C GLY A 131 -23.38 11.14 -4.59
N ASP A 132 -22.80 11.51 -5.73
CA ASP A 132 -22.46 10.61 -6.84
C ASP A 132 -20.94 10.39 -7.00
N GLU A 133 -20.14 10.73 -6.01
CA GLU A 133 -18.68 10.75 -6.13
C GLU A 133 -17.95 9.87 -5.11
N ASN A 134 -18.51 9.71 -3.91
CA ASN A 134 -17.75 9.23 -2.75
C ASN A 134 -18.02 7.75 -2.41
N ILE A 135 -17.03 7.16 -1.76
CA ILE A 135 -17.08 5.88 -1.06
C ILE A 135 -17.29 6.18 0.42
N LYS A 136 -18.14 5.39 1.09
CA LYS A 136 -18.31 5.44 2.54
C LYS A 136 -17.71 4.21 3.20
N PHE A 137 -16.91 4.43 4.23
CA PHE A 137 -16.39 3.38 5.10
C PHE A 137 -17.40 3.04 6.20
N THR A 138 -17.67 1.75 6.40
CA THR A 138 -18.67 1.26 7.38
C THR A 138 -18.08 0.39 8.49
N GLY A 139 -16.76 0.19 8.52
CA GLY A 139 -16.07 -0.49 9.63
C GLY A 139 -15.85 0.43 10.83
N ASP A 140 -15.35 -0.12 11.93
CA ASP A 140 -14.99 0.65 13.13
C ASP A 140 -13.85 1.65 12.85
N SER A 141 -13.83 2.78 13.56
CA SER A 141 -12.75 3.75 13.40
C SER A 141 -11.40 3.16 13.84
N GLY A 142 -10.36 3.33 13.04
CA GLY A 142 -9.03 2.80 13.36
C GLY A 142 -8.09 2.75 12.18
N MET A 143 -6.95 2.09 12.37
CA MET A 143 -5.96 1.85 11.32
C MET A 143 -6.36 0.66 10.44
N TYR A 144 -6.33 0.85 9.13
CA TYR A 144 -6.64 -0.15 8.11
C TYR A 144 -5.54 -0.21 7.06
N LYS A 145 -5.33 -1.40 6.47
CA LYS A 145 -4.62 -1.55 5.21
C LYS A 145 -5.62 -1.38 4.07
N ILE A 146 -5.39 -0.40 3.20
CA ILE A 146 -6.04 -0.29 1.90
C ILE A 146 -5.11 -0.95 0.88
N THR A 147 -5.65 -1.82 0.03
CA THR A 147 -4.94 -2.43 -1.10
C THR A 147 -5.81 -2.35 -2.35
N ILE A 148 -5.26 -1.78 -3.42
CA ILE A 148 -5.89 -1.69 -4.73
C ILE A 148 -5.11 -2.57 -5.69
N ASP A 149 -5.77 -3.57 -6.28
CA ASP A 149 -5.24 -4.29 -7.43
C ASP A 149 -5.73 -3.65 -8.72
N GLN A 150 -4.80 -3.07 -9.46
CA GLN A 150 -5.07 -2.31 -10.66
C GLN A 150 -5.45 -3.18 -11.86
N ASN A 151 -5.05 -4.46 -11.86
CA ASN A 151 -5.38 -5.41 -12.93
C ASN A 151 -6.86 -5.82 -12.85
N THR A 152 -7.30 -6.21 -11.66
CA THR A 152 -8.70 -6.60 -11.39
C THR A 152 -9.61 -5.40 -11.14
N LYS A 153 -9.01 -4.25 -10.82
CA LYS A 153 -9.69 -3.04 -10.31
C LYS A 153 -10.48 -3.35 -9.03
N SER A 154 -9.87 -4.09 -8.10
CA SER A 154 -10.45 -4.41 -6.80
C SER A 154 -9.85 -3.54 -5.71
N ILE A 155 -10.66 -3.11 -4.74
CA ILE A 155 -10.19 -2.47 -3.51
C ILE A 155 -10.52 -3.34 -2.29
N THR A 156 -9.48 -3.62 -1.50
CA THR A 156 -9.61 -4.35 -0.23
C THR A 156 -9.25 -3.42 0.93
N VAL A 157 -10.07 -3.43 1.98
CA VAL A 157 -9.85 -2.64 3.20
C VAL A 157 -9.91 -3.57 4.40
N THR A 158 -8.75 -3.91 4.97
CA THR A 158 -8.61 -4.86 6.09
C THR A 158 -8.09 -4.16 7.34
N ALA A 159 -8.62 -4.52 8.51
CA ALA A 159 -8.13 -3.96 9.77
C ALA A 159 -6.62 -4.19 9.94
N SER A 160 -5.90 -3.18 10.41
CA SER A 160 -4.50 -3.31 10.79
C SER A 160 -4.38 -4.22 12.02
N PRO A 161 -3.31 -5.04 12.15
CA PRO A 161 -3.03 -5.75 13.39
C PRO A 161 -2.77 -4.81 14.58
N ILE A 162 -2.44 -3.54 14.30
CA ILE A 162 -2.37 -2.46 15.29
C ILE A 162 -3.44 -1.43 14.90
N PRO A 163 -4.66 -1.52 15.46
CA PRO A 163 -5.81 -0.73 15.01
C PRO A 163 -5.86 0.69 15.59
N THR A 164 -5.04 1.01 16.58
CA THR A 164 -5.00 2.32 17.24
C THR A 164 -3.72 3.08 16.93
N ILE A 165 -3.81 4.41 17.03
CA ILE A 165 -2.64 5.29 17.01
C ILE A 165 -1.99 5.21 18.41
N PRO A 166 -0.68 4.97 18.51
CA PRO A 166 -0.02 4.91 19.80
C PRO A 166 0.04 6.30 20.45
N ALA A 167 0.02 6.36 21.79
CA ALA A 167 0.22 7.60 22.53
C ALA A 167 1.70 8.02 22.57
N GLU A 168 2.60 7.04 22.52
CA GLU A 168 4.04 7.21 22.56
C GLU A 168 4.70 6.41 21.43
N LEU A 169 5.78 6.95 20.88
CA LEU A 169 6.58 6.26 19.88
C LEU A 169 8.05 6.42 20.22
N TYR A 170 8.82 5.36 19.98
CA TYR A 170 10.23 5.30 20.28
C TYR A 170 11.01 4.87 19.05
N LEU A 171 12.17 5.49 18.84
CA LEU A 171 13.13 5.14 17.80
C LEU A 171 14.16 4.16 18.36
N VAL A 172 14.29 3.01 17.71
CA VAL A 172 15.25 1.94 18.08
C VAL A 172 15.99 1.47 16.84
N GLY A 173 17.28 1.12 16.96
CA GLY A 173 18.03 0.63 15.82
C GLY A 173 19.51 0.43 16.11
N SER A 174 20.28 0.25 15.05
CA SER A 174 21.76 0.27 15.10
C SER A 174 22.32 1.48 15.87
N ILE A 175 21.66 2.64 15.77
CA ILE A 175 21.99 3.89 16.48
C ILE A 175 21.91 3.80 18.01
N ASN A 176 21.26 2.77 18.56
CA ASN A 176 21.27 2.47 20.00
C ASN A 176 21.53 0.98 20.27
N ASN A 177 22.27 0.30 19.39
CA ASN A 177 22.60 -1.13 19.48
C ASN A 177 21.39 -2.06 19.61
N TRP A 178 20.26 -1.71 18.98
CA TRP A 178 19.02 -2.49 19.01
C TRP A 178 18.45 -2.72 20.43
N ASN A 179 18.81 -1.85 21.37
CA ASN A 179 18.31 -1.96 22.74
C ASN A 179 16.96 -1.24 22.87
N ALA A 180 15.88 -2.00 22.78
CA ALA A 180 14.51 -1.50 22.92
C ALA A 180 14.22 -0.88 24.31
N GLY A 181 14.87 -1.35 25.37
CA GLY A 181 14.72 -0.79 26.73
C GLY A 181 15.30 0.61 26.89
N THR A 182 16.14 1.03 25.94
CA THR A 182 16.74 2.37 25.87
C THR A 182 16.44 3.02 24.51
N ALA A 183 15.31 2.68 23.90
CA ALA A 183 14.86 3.34 22.68
C ALA A 183 14.59 4.82 22.93
N PHE A 184 14.93 5.67 21.96
CA PHE A 184 14.79 7.11 22.09
C PHE A 184 13.33 7.50 22.03
N THR A 185 12.81 8.18 23.05
CA THR A 185 11.46 8.75 23.02
C THR A 185 11.36 9.82 21.95
N MET A 186 10.35 9.71 21.08
CA MET A 186 10.04 10.72 20.06
C MET A 186 9.03 11.73 20.59
N ASP A 187 9.14 12.99 20.14
CA ASP A 187 8.21 14.06 20.51
C ASP A 187 6.91 13.93 19.71
N LEU A 188 5.76 13.90 20.39
CA LEU A 188 4.44 13.96 19.75
C LEU A 188 4.13 15.42 19.36
N VAL A 189 4.16 15.73 18.07
CA VAL A 189 4.00 17.10 17.54
C VAL A 189 2.65 17.32 16.83
N GLY A 190 1.86 16.27 16.66
CA GLY A 190 0.54 16.30 16.05
C GLY A 190 -0.15 14.93 16.16
N ASP A 191 -1.41 14.83 15.73
CA ASP A 191 -2.18 13.60 15.84
C ASP A 191 -1.53 12.43 15.08
N GLY A 192 -0.89 11.53 15.83
CA GLY A 192 -0.09 10.42 15.30
C GLY A 192 1.22 10.82 14.64
N VAL A 193 1.70 12.05 14.84
CA VAL A 193 2.95 12.59 14.26
C VAL A 193 4.02 12.71 15.33
N PHE A 194 5.10 11.96 15.15
CA PHE A 194 6.22 11.87 16.07
C PHE A 194 7.51 12.32 15.40
N GLU A 195 8.33 13.09 16.10
CA GLU A 195 9.61 13.58 15.59
C GLU A 195 10.78 13.26 16.52
N TYR A 196 11.95 13.02 15.93
CA TYR A 196 13.22 12.91 16.66
C TYR A 196 14.37 13.39 15.79
N THR A 197 15.31 14.13 16.37
CA THR A 197 16.48 14.65 15.64
C THR A 197 17.75 13.99 16.16
N ILE A 198 18.51 13.36 15.25
CA ILE A 198 19.73 12.61 15.61
C ILE A 198 20.73 12.59 14.45
N ALA A 199 22.01 12.42 14.78
CA ALA A 199 23.04 12.09 13.79
C ALA A 199 22.88 10.64 13.32
N ILE A 200 22.76 10.43 12.00
CA ILE A 200 22.56 9.09 11.44
C ILE A 200 23.83 8.65 10.68
N PRO A 201 24.52 7.57 11.10
CA PRO A 201 25.67 7.02 10.37
C PRO A 201 25.29 6.43 9.00
N ASP A 202 26.29 6.09 8.19
CA ASP A 202 26.07 5.24 7.01
C ASP A 202 25.70 3.81 7.39
N GLY A 203 24.81 3.20 6.61
CA GLY A 203 24.30 1.85 6.86
C GLY A 203 23.40 1.75 8.10
N ALA A 204 22.87 2.87 8.61
CA ALA A 204 22.00 2.85 9.76
C ALA A 204 20.70 2.11 9.46
N GLU A 205 20.34 1.22 10.37
CA GLU A 205 19.07 0.50 10.39
C GLU A 205 18.28 0.88 11.64
N PHE A 206 16.97 1.12 11.50
CA PHE A 206 16.08 1.43 12.62
C PHE A 206 14.62 1.06 12.38
N LYS A 207 13.86 1.04 13.47
CA LYS A 207 12.41 0.81 13.56
C LYS A 207 11.78 1.79 14.56
N PHE A 208 10.45 1.81 14.56
CA PHE A 208 9.64 2.47 15.57
C PHE A 208 8.94 1.44 16.45
N ILE A 209 8.91 1.64 17.75
CA ILE A 209 8.18 0.80 18.71
C ILE A 209 7.25 1.65 19.57
N GLY A 210 6.09 1.13 19.94
CA GLY A 210 5.09 1.82 20.77
C GLY A 210 5.24 1.57 22.27
N GLN A 211 6.29 0.84 22.66
CA GLN A 211 6.70 0.60 24.04
C GLN A 211 8.22 0.42 24.07
N GLN A 212 8.91 0.72 25.17
CA GLN A 212 10.36 0.49 25.32
C GLN A 212 10.70 -1.00 25.56
N SER A 213 10.15 -1.86 24.72
CA SER A 213 10.40 -3.29 24.66
C SER A 213 10.00 -3.83 23.30
N TRP A 214 10.60 -4.95 22.90
CA TRP A 214 10.11 -5.69 21.74
C TRP A 214 8.74 -6.27 22.05
N GLY A 215 7.77 -6.00 21.18
CA GLY A 215 6.38 -6.27 21.49
C GLY A 215 5.47 -6.16 20.26
N PRO A 216 4.15 -6.11 20.43
CA PRO A 216 3.20 -6.04 19.34
C PRO A 216 3.19 -4.67 18.64
N LEU A 217 3.47 -3.57 19.35
CA LEU A 217 3.48 -2.23 18.77
C LEU A 217 4.86 -1.97 18.15
N GLU A 218 4.97 -2.24 16.86
CA GLU A 218 6.18 -2.08 16.07
C GLU A 218 5.81 -1.66 14.65
N TRP A 219 6.54 -0.68 14.12
CA TRP A 219 6.41 -0.20 12.76
C TRP A 219 7.79 0.03 12.14
N ALA A 220 7.90 -0.18 10.84
CA ALA A 220 9.13 0.07 10.09
C ALA A 220 8.79 0.24 8.60
N ASN A 221 9.76 0.05 7.70
CA ASN A 221 9.51 0.09 6.27
C ASN A 221 8.56 -1.05 5.88
N ILE A 222 7.50 -0.73 5.12
CA ILE A 222 6.52 -1.73 4.71
C ILE A 222 7.16 -2.86 3.87
N HIS A 223 6.74 -4.10 4.12
CA HIS A 223 7.18 -5.37 3.49
C HIS A 223 8.61 -5.82 3.72
N SER A 224 9.57 -5.01 3.30
CA SER A 224 10.97 -5.42 3.14
C SER A 224 11.90 -4.29 3.55
N SER A 225 13.12 -4.63 3.96
CA SER A 225 14.06 -3.62 4.42
C SER A 225 14.35 -2.58 3.33
N GLY A 226 14.37 -1.29 3.69
CA GLY A 226 14.57 -0.20 2.73
C GLY A 226 14.15 1.15 3.28
N ASN A 227 13.96 2.13 2.40
CA ASN A 227 13.52 3.48 2.75
C ASN A 227 12.41 3.98 1.82
N SER A 228 11.25 3.33 1.86
CA SER A 228 10.13 3.66 0.97
C SER A 228 9.35 4.91 1.40
N GLY A 229 9.50 5.35 2.65
CA GLY A 229 8.67 6.39 3.27
C GLY A 229 7.27 5.91 3.71
N PHE A 230 6.95 4.62 3.57
CA PHE A 230 5.69 4.02 4.00
C PHE A 230 5.89 3.05 5.16
N LEU A 231 5.02 3.16 6.17
CA LEU A 231 5.04 2.33 7.36
C LEU A 231 4.24 1.04 7.17
N GLY A 232 4.82 -0.08 7.57
CA GLY A 232 4.10 -1.32 7.84
C GLY A 232 4.09 -1.61 9.35
N PRO A 233 3.01 -2.19 9.89
CA PRO A 233 2.97 -2.69 11.27
C PRO A 233 3.71 -4.03 11.37
N LYS A 234 3.90 -4.51 12.60
CA LYS A 234 4.51 -5.81 12.86
C LYS A 234 3.85 -6.93 12.04
N GLY A 235 4.69 -7.75 11.40
CA GLY A 235 4.25 -8.83 10.50
C GLY A 235 4.12 -8.41 9.04
N ASP A 236 4.16 -7.11 8.72
CA ASP A 236 4.17 -6.57 7.35
C ASP A 236 5.23 -5.45 7.19
N ASN A 237 6.33 -5.53 7.96
CA ASN A 237 7.42 -4.56 7.95
C ASN A 237 8.80 -5.19 8.09
N ASP A 238 9.81 -4.40 7.76
CA ASP A 238 11.23 -4.71 7.96
C ASP A 238 12.04 -3.39 8.09
N ASN A 239 13.32 -3.49 8.43
CA ASN A 239 14.17 -2.38 8.87
C ASN A 239 14.18 -1.20 7.90
N ILE A 240 14.02 0.02 8.44
CA ILE A 240 14.31 1.24 7.69
C ILE A 240 15.83 1.35 7.55
N LYS A 241 16.31 1.53 6.32
CA LYS A 241 17.75 1.65 5.99
C LYS A 241 18.08 3.04 5.50
N PHE A 242 19.11 3.67 6.05
CA PHE A 242 19.51 5.00 5.64
C PHE A 242 21.02 5.21 5.72
N ASN A 243 21.59 5.87 4.70
CA ASN A 243 22.99 6.27 4.67
C ASN A 243 23.05 7.77 5.01
N GLY A 244 23.23 8.09 6.30
CA GLY A 244 23.18 9.47 6.75
C GLY A 244 24.53 10.19 6.74
N GLY A 245 25.64 9.51 6.49
CA GLY A 245 26.98 10.10 6.49
C GLY A 245 27.43 10.68 7.83
N GLY A 246 26.73 10.35 8.92
CA GLY A 246 26.95 10.94 10.25
C GLY A 246 26.36 12.35 10.42
N ALA A 247 25.63 12.87 9.43
CA ALA A 247 24.95 14.16 9.53
C ALA A 247 23.68 14.06 10.39
N THR A 248 23.19 15.22 10.86
CA THR A 248 21.97 15.33 11.65
C THR A 248 20.74 15.34 10.74
N TYR A 249 19.75 14.51 11.08
CA TYR A 249 18.47 14.46 10.39
C TYR A 249 17.33 14.52 11.40
N LYS A 250 16.22 15.09 10.96
CA LYS A 250 14.93 14.93 11.62
C LYS A 250 14.20 13.75 11.01
N ILE A 251 13.87 12.78 11.85
CA ILE A 251 13.02 11.64 11.53
C ILE A 251 11.60 11.99 11.96
N THR A 252 10.67 12.01 11.02
CA THR A 252 9.24 12.23 11.28
C THR A 252 8.48 10.94 10.96
N ALA A 253 7.80 10.35 11.93
CA ALA A 253 6.89 9.23 11.73
C ALA A 253 5.44 9.73 11.88
N ASN A 254 4.64 9.62 10.83
CA ASN A 254 3.21 9.87 10.88
C ASN A 254 2.48 8.53 10.83
N VAL A 255 2.22 7.95 12.01
CA VAL A 255 1.57 6.65 12.14
C VAL A 255 0.14 6.70 11.63
N LYS A 256 -0.56 7.83 11.82
CA LYS A 256 -1.92 8.04 11.33
C LYS A 256 -2.01 8.01 9.80
N LEU A 257 -1.00 8.56 9.11
CA LEU A 257 -0.83 8.47 7.66
C LEU A 257 -0.06 7.21 7.20
N GLY A 258 0.40 6.36 8.11
CA GLY A 258 1.29 5.24 7.80
C GLY A 258 2.48 5.62 6.93
N THR A 259 3.10 6.77 7.20
CA THR A 259 4.28 7.26 6.46
C THR A 259 5.38 7.72 7.40
N TYR A 260 6.60 7.81 6.89
CA TYR A 260 7.71 8.44 7.59
C TYR A 260 8.59 9.22 6.62
N LYS A 261 9.37 10.16 7.14
CA LYS A 261 10.31 10.99 6.39
C LYS A 261 11.60 11.17 7.18
N ILE A 262 12.71 11.28 6.46
CA ILE A 262 14.03 11.58 7.01
C ILE A 262 14.51 12.83 6.28
N THR A 263 14.65 13.95 7.00
CA THR A 263 14.95 15.26 6.41
C THR A 263 16.26 15.80 6.98
N PRO A 264 17.22 16.26 6.16
CA PRO A 264 18.43 16.92 6.65
C PRO A 264 18.10 18.10 7.57
N GLN A 265 18.96 18.40 8.54
CA GLN A 265 18.88 19.58 9.41
C GLN A 265 20.02 20.55 9.15
#